data_AF-A0A4U6VL12-F1
#
_entry.id   AF-A0A4U6VL12-F1
#
_cell.length_a   1.000
_cell.length_b   1.000
_cell.length_c   1.000
_cell.angle_alpha   90.00
_cell.angle_beta   90.00
_cell.angle_gamma   90.00
#
_symmetry.space_group_name_H-M   'P 1'
#
loop_
_entity.id
_entity.type
_entity.pdbx_description
1 polymer ?
#
loop_
_entity_poly.entity_id
_entity_poly.type
_entity_poly.pdbx_seq_one_letter_code
_entity_poly.pdbx_strand_id
1 'polypeptide(L)'
;MPTPAPAPAADCSLNCSMQCGPQCEVNRTAGLAKCDTDYVPNWNGCYDSCTSCVCPHKSACANSGCVFGNCACDHTNASSCCQWCGQALLKTYFNCRNFEDRYVPYCINNCTNDSNKNCTPG
;
A
#
# COMPACT_ATOMS: atom_id res chain seq x y z
N MET A 1 -26.58 49.63 14.09
CA MET A 1 -26.00 48.66 13.13
C MET A 1 -26.88 47.42 13.17
N PRO A 2 -27.29 46.84 12.03
CA PRO A 2 -27.96 45.54 12.06
C PRO A 2 -26.92 44.46 12.38
N THR A 3 -27.23 43.64 13.38
CA THR A 3 -26.44 42.45 13.74
C THR A 3 -26.38 41.52 12.52
N PRO A 4 -25.20 41.03 12.11
CA PRO A 4 -25.10 40.01 11.08
C PRO A 4 -25.94 38.79 11.48
N ALA A 5 -26.74 38.27 10.54
CA ALA A 5 -27.47 37.03 10.75
C ALA A 5 -26.48 35.92 11.18
N PRO A 6 -26.81 35.08 12.18
CA PRO A 6 -25.98 33.94 12.53
C PRO A 6 -25.74 33.12 11.27
N ALA A 7 -24.47 32.83 10.97
CA ALA A 7 -24.15 31.87 9.92
C ALA A 7 -24.90 30.56 10.24
N PRO A 8 -25.47 29.85 9.26
CA PRO A 8 -26.14 28.58 9.52
C PRO A 8 -25.17 27.69 10.29
N ALA A 9 -25.61 27.18 11.45
CA ALA A 9 -24.84 26.20 12.20
C ALA A 9 -24.46 25.09 11.22
N ALA A 10 -23.17 24.98 10.91
CA ALA A 10 -22.71 23.99 9.96
C ALA A 10 -23.17 22.64 10.49
N ASP A 11 -23.96 21.93 9.69
CA ASP A 11 -24.41 20.59 10.06
C ASP A 11 -23.16 19.71 10.12
N CYS A 12 -22.59 19.60 11.33
CA CYS A 12 -21.30 18.97 11.60
C CYS A 12 -21.23 17.62 10.90
N SER A 13 -22.28 16.82 11.06
CA SER A 13 -22.39 15.50 10.45
C SER A 13 -22.20 15.55 8.93
N LEU A 14 -22.85 16.51 8.25
CA LEU A 14 -22.77 16.65 6.80
C LEU A 14 -21.38 17.12 6.34
N ASN A 15 -20.79 18.10 7.05
CA ASN A 15 -19.48 18.64 6.72
C ASN A 15 -18.34 17.63 6.98
N CYS A 16 -18.41 16.91 8.10
CA CYS A 16 -17.50 15.82 8.44
C CYS A 16 -17.55 14.72 7.37
N SER A 17 -18.76 14.28 6.99
CA SER A 17 -18.95 13.26 5.96
C SER A 17 -18.35 13.66 4.61
N MET A 18 -18.51 14.94 4.21
CA MET A 18 -17.98 15.46 2.95
C MET A 18 -16.45 15.57 2.93
N GLN A 19 -15.79 15.75 4.06
CA GLN A 19 -14.32 15.86 4.14
C GLN A 19 -13.62 14.50 4.27
N CYS A 20 -14.26 13.55 4.96
CA CYS A 20 -13.67 12.26 5.25
C CYS A 20 -13.54 11.35 4.03
N GLY A 21 -14.51 11.38 3.10
CA GLY A 21 -14.42 10.60 1.85
C GLY A 21 -13.15 10.90 1.05
N PRO A 22 -12.94 12.15 0.62
CA PRO A 22 -11.73 12.55 -0.12
C PRO A 22 -10.43 12.29 0.65
N GLN A 23 -10.38 12.56 1.95
CA GLN A 23 -9.18 12.28 2.76
C GLN A 23 -8.84 10.79 2.80
N CYS A 24 -9.84 9.93 2.96
CA CYS A 24 -9.65 8.49 2.98
C CYS A 24 -9.25 7.93 1.61
N GLU A 25 -9.73 8.52 0.51
CA GLU A 25 -9.24 8.17 -0.84
C GLU A 25 -7.78 8.59 -1.07
N VAL A 26 -7.37 9.75 -0.57
CA VAL A 26 -5.97 10.18 -0.62
C VAL A 26 -5.08 9.23 0.19
N ASN A 27 -5.51 8.86 1.40
CA ASN A 27 -4.79 7.89 2.23
C ASN A 27 -4.70 6.51 1.56
N ARG A 28 -5.78 6.03 0.93
CA ARG A 28 -5.75 4.79 0.13
C ARG A 28 -4.72 4.91 -0.99
N THR A 29 -4.74 6.01 -1.74
CA THR A 29 -3.81 6.21 -2.86
C THR A 29 -2.36 6.22 -2.39
N ALA A 30 -2.08 6.88 -1.26
CA ALA A 30 -0.76 6.87 -0.64
C ALA A 30 -0.35 5.48 -0.15
N GLY A 31 -1.27 4.72 0.45
CA GLY A 31 -1.05 3.34 0.87
C GLY A 31 -0.76 2.41 -0.31
N LEU A 32 -1.52 2.51 -1.40
CA LEU A 32 -1.28 1.77 -2.63
C LEU A 32 0.07 2.11 -3.24
N ALA A 33 0.42 3.39 -3.33
CA ALA A 33 1.73 3.83 -3.80
C ALA A 33 2.86 3.28 -2.93
N LYS A 34 2.65 3.15 -1.61
CA LYS A 34 3.58 2.49 -0.71
C LYS A 34 3.68 0.99 -0.99
N CYS A 35 2.57 0.28 -1.20
CA CYS A 35 2.58 -1.13 -1.60
C CYS A 35 3.41 -1.36 -2.88
N ASP A 36 3.28 -0.48 -3.88
CA ASP A 36 4.07 -0.52 -5.12
C ASP A 36 5.55 -0.19 -4.86
N THR A 37 5.82 0.84 -4.04
CA THR A 37 7.18 1.28 -3.69
C THR A 37 7.94 0.24 -2.88
N ASP A 38 7.28 -0.47 -1.98
CA ASP A 38 7.90 -1.51 -1.15
C ASP A 38 8.13 -2.81 -1.94
N TYR A 39 7.37 -3.06 -3.00
CA TYR A 39 7.45 -4.33 -3.74
C TYR A 39 8.77 -4.52 -4.48
N VAL A 40 9.20 -3.54 -5.28
CA VAL A 40 10.43 -3.59 -6.09
C VAL A 40 11.71 -3.76 -5.24
N PRO A 41 11.96 -2.98 -4.18
CA PRO A 41 13.15 -3.16 -3.35
C PRO A 41 13.11 -4.49 -2.58
N ASN A 42 11.94 -4.96 -2.15
CA ASN A 42 11.83 -6.28 -1.53
C ASN A 42 12.08 -7.42 -2.53
N TRP A 43 11.67 -7.25 -3.79
CA TRP A 43 12.01 -8.16 -4.89
C TRP A 43 13.52 -8.21 -5.10
N ASN A 44 14.15 -7.06 -5.28
CA ASN A 44 15.59 -6.96 -5.50
C ASN A 44 16.36 -7.56 -4.32
N GLY A 45 15.97 -7.25 -3.07
CA GLY A 45 16.59 -7.83 -1.88
C GLY A 45 16.45 -9.35 -1.79
N CYS A 46 15.29 -9.90 -2.13
CA CYS A 46 15.08 -11.35 -2.17
C CYS A 46 15.92 -12.01 -3.28
N TYR A 47 15.99 -11.37 -4.45
CA TYR A 47 16.83 -11.82 -5.56
C TYR A 47 18.33 -11.77 -5.22
N ASP A 48 18.83 -10.69 -4.63
CA ASP A 48 20.21 -10.57 -4.14
C ASP A 48 20.56 -11.65 -3.11
N SER A 49 19.62 -11.97 -2.21
CA SER A 49 19.78 -13.06 -1.25
C SER A 49 19.84 -14.43 -1.94
N CYS A 50 18.94 -14.69 -2.89
CA CYS A 50 18.95 -15.94 -3.66
C CYS A 50 20.23 -16.11 -4.49
N THR A 51 20.70 -15.06 -5.15
CA THR A 51 21.94 -15.08 -5.93
C THR A 51 23.17 -15.25 -5.03
N SER A 52 23.18 -14.67 -3.83
CA SER A 52 24.30 -14.78 -2.89
C SER A 52 24.36 -16.13 -2.15
N CYS A 53 23.22 -16.73 -1.79
CA CYS A 53 23.17 -17.99 -1.03
C CYS A 53 23.17 -19.24 -1.92
N VAL A 54 22.58 -19.17 -3.12
CA VAL A 54 22.26 -20.37 -3.92
C VAL A 54 23.06 -20.45 -5.23
N CYS A 55 23.59 -19.32 -5.71
CA CYS A 55 24.52 -19.26 -6.84
C CYS A 55 25.92 -18.86 -6.35
N PRO A 56 26.74 -19.77 -5.78
CA PRO A 56 28.09 -19.42 -5.29
C PRO A 56 28.99 -18.84 -6.41
N HIS A 57 28.70 -19.16 -7.67
CA HIS A 57 29.19 -18.45 -8.83
C HIS A 57 28.11 -17.48 -9.33
N LYS A 58 28.18 -16.21 -8.87
CA LYS A 58 27.28 -15.12 -9.27
C LYS A 58 27.02 -15.06 -10.79
N SER A 59 27.98 -15.49 -11.60
CA SER A 59 27.92 -15.53 -13.07
C SER A 59 26.82 -16.42 -13.66
N ALA A 60 26.39 -17.50 -12.97
CA ALA A 60 25.33 -18.39 -13.46
C ALA A 60 23.92 -17.78 -13.34
N CYS A 61 23.79 -16.71 -12.55
CA CYS A 61 22.54 -16.00 -12.30
C CYS A 61 22.62 -14.53 -12.76
N ALA A 62 23.82 -13.98 -13.00
CA ALA A 62 24.05 -12.60 -13.43
C ALA A 62 23.51 -12.27 -14.84
N ASN A 63 23.41 -13.26 -15.75
CA ASN A 63 22.79 -13.09 -17.07
C ASN A 63 21.35 -13.61 -17.14
N SER A 64 20.91 -14.26 -16.06
CA SER A 64 19.66 -14.98 -16.01
C SER A 64 18.75 -14.13 -15.13
N GLY A 65 18.14 -13.13 -15.78
CA GLY A 65 17.30 -12.16 -15.11
C GLY A 65 16.09 -12.86 -14.49
N CYS A 66 15.94 -12.72 -13.17
CA CYS A 66 14.66 -12.99 -12.53
C CYS A 66 13.71 -11.85 -12.80
N VAL A 67 12.87 -12.06 -13.80
CA VAL A 67 11.79 -11.15 -14.14
C VAL A 67 10.53 -11.62 -13.43
N PHE A 68 9.56 -10.71 -13.31
CA PHE A 68 8.29 -10.94 -12.65
C PHE A 68 7.64 -12.29 -13.05
N GLY A 69 7.57 -13.23 -12.10
CA GLY A 69 6.97 -14.56 -12.32
C GLY A 69 7.80 -15.54 -13.16
N ASN A 70 9.00 -15.17 -13.62
CA ASN A 70 9.88 -16.07 -14.37
C ASN A 70 11.35 -15.82 -14.01
N CYS A 71 11.94 -16.82 -13.36
CA CYS A 71 13.37 -16.86 -13.15
C CYS A 71 14.00 -17.82 -14.13
N ALA A 72 14.58 -17.26 -15.17
CA ALA A 72 15.69 -17.91 -15.82
C ALA A 72 16.83 -17.83 -14.80
N CYS A 73 17.11 -18.90 -14.08
CA CYS A 73 18.40 -19.14 -13.46
C CYS A 73 18.88 -20.47 -14.02
N ASP A 74 20.11 -20.57 -14.51
CA ASP A 74 20.64 -21.82 -15.08
C ASP A 74 20.86 -22.92 -14.00
N HIS A 75 20.54 -22.61 -12.73
CA HIS A 75 20.70 -23.50 -11.60
C HIS A 75 19.35 -23.79 -10.93
N THR A 76 18.97 -25.08 -10.85
CA THR A 76 17.67 -25.55 -10.31
C THR A 76 17.35 -24.98 -8.93
N ASN A 77 18.34 -24.88 -8.04
CA ASN A 77 18.14 -24.35 -6.69
C ASN A 77 17.92 -22.82 -6.68
N ALA A 78 18.50 -22.11 -7.65
CA ALA A 78 18.32 -20.67 -7.78
C ALA A 78 16.95 -20.33 -8.36
N SER A 79 16.48 -21.13 -9.32
CA SER A 79 15.13 -21.04 -9.89
C SER A 79 14.05 -21.23 -8.82
N SER A 80 14.21 -22.23 -7.93
CA SER A 80 13.27 -22.47 -6.83
C SER A 80 13.29 -21.36 -5.77
N CYS A 81 14.46 -20.83 -5.41
CA CYS A 81 14.58 -19.70 -4.48
C CYS A 81 13.85 -18.47 -5.00
N CYS A 82 14.09 -18.11 -6.26
CA CYS A 82 13.50 -16.91 -6.81
C CYS A 82 12.01 -17.07 -7.17
N GLN A 83 11.56 -18.28 -7.52
CA GLN A 83 10.13 -18.61 -7.57
C GLN A 83 9.46 -18.43 -6.20
N TRP A 84 10.12 -18.85 -5.12
CA TRP A 84 9.62 -18.66 -3.76
C TRP A 84 9.54 -17.18 -3.38
N CYS A 85 10.57 -16.40 -3.71
CA CYS A 85 10.53 -14.93 -3.62
C CYS A 85 9.33 -14.36 -4.38
N GLY A 86 9.11 -14.85 -5.61
CA GLY A 86 7.93 -14.58 -6.46
C GLY A 86 6.64 -14.68 -5.68
N GLN A 87 6.36 -15.90 -5.22
CA GLN A 87 5.10 -16.24 -4.57
C GLN A 87 4.91 -15.49 -3.24
N ALA A 88 5.96 -15.41 -2.42
CA ALA A 88 5.88 -14.75 -1.11
C ALA A 88 5.64 -13.24 -1.25
N LEU A 89 6.38 -12.57 -2.15
CA LEU A 89 6.25 -11.13 -2.35
C LEU A 89 4.97 -10.77 -3.09
N LEU A 90 4.53 -11.57 -4.06
CA LEU A 90 3.23 -11.38 -4.72
C LEU A 90 2.09 -11.47 -3.71
N LYS A 91 2.12 -12.47 -2.83
CA LYS A 91 1.12 -12.61 -1.77
C LYS A 91 1.09 -11.39 -0.86
N THR A 92 2.25 -10.91 -0.41
CA THR A 92 2.37 -9.72 0.43
C THR A 92 1.86 -8.47 -0.29
N TYR A 93 2.20 -8.29 -1.56
CA TYR A 93 1.75 -7.18 -2.39
C TYR A 93 0.23 -7.16 -2.58
N PHE A 94 -0.37 -8.29 -2.98
CA PHE A 94 -1.81 -8.39 -3.16
C PHE A 94 -2.58 -8.23 -1.85
N ASN A 95 -2.00 -8.68 -0.73
CA ASN A 95 -2.57 -8.44 0.60
C ASN A 95 -2.52 -6.95 0.98
N CYS A 96 -1.40 -6.28 0.71
CA CYS A 96 -1.25 -4.84 0.93
C CYS A 96 -2.30 -4.06 0.14
N ARG A 97 -2.43 -4.33 -1.17
CA ARG A 97 -3.45 -3.66 -2.00
C ARG A 97 -4.88 -3.97 -1.56
N ASN A 98 -5.19 -5.23 -1.24
CA ASN A 98 -6.52 -5.60 -0.72
C ASN A 98 -6.83 -4.88 0.60
N PHE A 99 -5.84 -4.70 1.47
CA PHE A 99 -6.02 -3.99 2.72
C PHE A 99 -6.40 -2.53 2.44
N GLU A 100 -5.63 -1.84 1.60
CA GLU A 100 -5.89 -0.44 1.24
C GLU A 100 -7.25 -0.26 0.55
N ASP A 101 -7.64 -1.15 -0.36
CA ASP A 101 -8.96 -1.10 -1.01
C ASP A 101 -10.12 -1.31 -0.03
N ARG A 102 -9.93 -2.13 1.01
CA ARG A 102 -10.95 -2.35 2.07
C ARG A 102 -10.90 -1.31 3.19
N TYR A 103 -9.84 -0.51 3.26
CA TYR A 103 -9.60 0.43 4.35
C TYR A 103 -10.49 1.69 4.27
N VAL A 104 -10.88 2.11 3.06
CA VAL A 104 -11.68 3.34 2.84
C VAL A 104 -12.95 3.43 3.71
N PRO A 105 -13.86 2.44 3.75
CA PRO A 105 -15.06 2.53 4.60
C PRO A 105 -14.75 2.61 6.10
N TYR A 106 -13.69 1.94 6.54
CA TYR A 106 -13.24 2.01 7.93
C TYR A 106 -12.66 3.39 8.26
N CYS A 107 -11.84 3.93 7.37
CA CYS A 107 -11.30 5.28 7.46
C CYS A 107 -12.42 6.33 7.51
N ILE A 108 -13.44 6.23 6.65
CA ILE A 108 -14.57 7.17 6.62
C ILE A 108 -15.31 7.14 7.95
N ASN A 109 -15.61 5.96 8.50
CA ASN A 109 -16.29 5.85 9.80
C ASN A 109 -15.46 6.45 10.94
N ASN A 110 -14.16 6.16 11.02
CA ASN A 110 -13.30 6.73 12.05
C ASN A 110 -13.15 8.24 11.91
N CYS A 111 -12.88 8.72 10.69
CA CYS A 111 -12.76 10.13 10.39
C CYS A 111 -14.05 10.88 10.75
N THR A 112 -15.22 10.35 10.37
CA THR A 112 -16.51 10.97 10.71
C THR A 112 -16.73 11.00 12.22
N ASN A 113 -16.38 9.93 12.94
CA ASN A 113 -16.48 9.89 14.41
C ASN A 113 -15.56 10.91 15.10
N ASP A 114 -14.29 11.01 14.67
CA ASP A 114 -13.35 11.97 15.25
C ASP A 114 -13.68 13.42 14.87
N SER A 115 -14.13 13.64 13.64
CA SER A 115 -14.55 14.95 13.17
C SER A 115 -15.81 15.42 13.92
N ASN A 116 -16.79 14.53 14.16
CA ASN A 116 -17.97 14.84 14.97
C ASN A 116 -17.63 15.17 16.44
N LYS A 117 -16.62 14.52 17.03
CA LYS A 117 -16.16 14.83 18.41
C LYS A 117 -15.50 16.20 18.52
N ASN A 118 -14.77 16.60 17.48
CA ASN A 118 -14.06 17.88 17.43
C ASN A 118 -14.93 19.02 16.90
N CYS A 119 -16.14 18.71 16.42
CA CYS A 119 -17.05 19.71 15.92
C CYS A 119 -17.67 20.46 17.11
N THR A 120 -17.39 21.76 17.20
CA THR A 120 -18.04 22.64 18.15
C THR A 120 -19.37 23.09 17.54
N PRO A 121 -20.53 22.76 18.12
CA PRO A 121 -21.78 23.35 17.67
C PRO A 121 -21.70 24.86 17.92
N GLY A 122 -21.77 25.63 16.84
CA GLY A 122 -21.80 27.09 16.87
C GLY A 122 -23.16 27.61 17.34
#